data_AF-A0A2V7NX96-F1
#
_entry.id   AF-A0A2V7NX96-F1
#
_cell.length_a   1.000
_cell.length_b   1.000
_cell.length_c   1.000
_cell.angle_alpha   90.00
_cell.angle_beta   90.00
_cell.angle_gamma   90.00
#
_symmetry.space_group_name_H-M   'P 1'
#
loop_
_entity.id
_entity.type
_entity.pdbx_description
1 polymer ?
#
loop_
_entity_poly.entity_id
_entity_poly.type
_entity_poly.pdbx_seq_one_letter_code
_entity_poly.pdbx_strand_id
1 'polypeptide(L)'
;LQAFIRHHVTFFAAHMPEMKVLSHEANSLTGERLRRVNVIKRRYVDLLEGLLKDAAPDESAVERSAAAYALFGMMNWIYNWYDPAGEIDPDRLAALIARIFLGGFAEARSTVHGG
;
A
#
# COMPACT_ATOMS: atom_id res chain seq x y z
N LEU A 1 4.36 5.25 8.73
CA LEU A 1 4.23 4.21 7.68
C LEU A 1 3.21 3.12 8.02
N GLN A 2 3.37 2.36 9.12
CA GLN A 2 2.45 1.24 9.45
C GLN A 2 0.96 1.65 9.55
N ALA A 3 0.66 2.77 10.20
CA ALA A 3 -0.71 3.27 10.30
C ALA A 3 -1.32 3.62 8.92
N PHE A 4 -0.51 4.12 7.98
CA PHE A 4 -0.94 4.42 6.62
C PHE A 4 -1.31 3.13 5.87
N ILE A 5 -0.43 2.11 5.93
CA ILE A 5 -0.67 0.80 5.30
C ILE A 5 -1.93 0.15 5.89
N ARG A 6 -2.05 0.16 7.22
CA ARG A 6 -3.23 -0.35 7.92
C ARG A 6 -4.51 0.32 7.41
N HIS A 7 -4.55 1.64 7.43
CA HIS A 7 -5.73 2.38 6.99
C HIS A 7 -6.11 2.04 5.54
N HIS A 8 -5.13 2.05 4.62
CA HIS A 8 -5.36 1.75 3.21
C HIS A 8 -5.91 0.33 3.02
N VAL A 9 -5.26 -0.68 3.61
CA VAL A 9 -5.64 -2.09 3.45
C VAL A 9 -6.99 -2.39 4.08
N THR A 10 -7.27 -1.88 5.28
CA THR A 10 -8.58 -2.09 5.93
C THR A 10 -9.71 -1.42 5.15
N PHE A 11 -9.46 -0.22 4.61
CA PHE A 11 -10.43 0.48 3.79
C PHE A 11 -10.69 -0.26 2.47
N PHE A 12 -9.64 -0.71 1.79
CA PHE A 12 -9.79 -1.49 0.56
C PHE A 12 -10.53 -2.81 0.81
N ALA A 13 -10.18 -3.54 1.86
CA ALA A 13 -10.82 -4.82 2.20
C ALA A 13 -12.33 -4.67 2.46
N ALA A 14 -12.76 -3.55 3.04
CA ALA A 14 -14.17 -3.24 3.29
C ALA A 14 -14.94 -2.83 2.02
N HIS A 15 -14.24 -2.43 0.95
CA HIS A 15 -14.81 -1.87 -0.29
C HIS A 15 -14.29 -2.58 -1.54
N MET A 16 -14.00 -3.88 -1.44
CA MET A 16 -13.37 -4.68 -2.51
C MET A 16 -14.08 -4.59 -3.87
N PRO A 17 -15.41 -4.69 -3.98
CA PRO A 17 -16.12 -4.57 -5.26
C PRO A 17 -15.93 -3.19 -5.90
N GLU A 18 -16.07 -2.12 -5.12
CA GLU A 18 -15.92 -0.74 -5.58
C GLU A 18 -14.48 -0.45 -6.02
N MET A 19 -13.50 -0.95 -5.26
CA MET A 19 -12.08 -0.76 -5.57
C MET A 19 -11.63 -1.55 -6.80
N LYS A 20 -12.20 -2.73 -7.04
CA LYS A 20 -11.98 -3.50 -8.29
C LYS A 20 -12.49 -2.72 -9.50
N VAL A 21 -13.69 -2.17 -9.43
CA VAL A 21 -14.27 -1.33 -10.50
C VAL A 21 -13.42 -0.08 -10.72
N LEU A 22 -13.05 0.64 -9.66
CA LEU A 22 -12.18 1.82 -9.74
C LEU A 22 -10.81 1.50 -10.37
N SER A 23 -10.23 0.34 -10.06
CA SER A 23 -8.94 -0.08 -10.62
C SER A 23 -9.04 -0.43 -12.12
N HIS A 24 -10.15 -1.07 -12.54
CA HIS A 24 -10.41 -1.38 -13.95
C HIS A 24 -10.82 -0.16 -14.79
N GLU A 25 -11.66 0.72 -14.24
CA GLU A 25 -12.23 1.87 -14.92
C GLU A 25 -11.39 3.15 -14.77
N ALA A 26 -10.31 3.14 -13.98
CA ALA A 26 -9.40 4.29 -13.86
C ALA A 26 -8.88 4.77 -15.23
N ASN A 27 -8.73 3.86 -16.19
CA ASN A 27 -8.31 4.17 -17.56
C ASN A 27 -9.45 4.69 -18.45
N SER A 28 -10.70 4.55 -18.01
CA SER A 28 -11.91 5.01 -18.70
C SER A 28 -12.34 6.42 -18.26
N LEU A 29 -11.73 6.96 -17.20
CA LEU A 29 -12.00 8.32 -16.74
C LEU A 29 -11.40 9.35 -17.72
N THR A 30 -12.23 10.28 -18.20
CA THR A 30 -11.81 11.37 -19.10
C THR A 30 -12.13 12.74 -18.51
N GLY A 31 -11.49 13.79 -19.04
CA GLY A 31 -11.79 15.18 -18.72
C GLY A 31 -11.58 15.56 -17.25
N GLU A 32 -12.60 16.16 -16.64
CA GLU A 32 -12.52 16.76 -15.30
C GLU A 32 -12.44 15.73 -14.15
N ARG A 33 -13.06 14.55 -14.33
CA ARG A 33 -13.00 13.46 -13.34
C ARG A 33 -11.60 12.88 -13.23
N LEU A 34 -10.92 12.66 -14.36
CA LEU A 34 -9.53 12.19 -14.38
C LEU A 34 -8.61 13.17 -13.64
N ARG A 35 -8.77 14.48 -13.87
CA ARG A 35 -7.98 15.50 -13.18
C ARG A 35 -8.17 15.45 -11.66
N ARG A 36 -9.41 15.34 -11.18
CA ARG A 36 -9.71 15.24 -9.74
C ARG A 36 -9.09 13.99 -9.12
N VAL A 37 -9.22 12.83 -9.77
CA VAL A 37 -8.63 11.57 -9.30
C VAL A 37 -7.09 11.66 -9.27
N ASN A 38 -6.48 12.27 -10.28
CA ASN A 38 -5.02 12.43 -10.33
C ASN A 38 -4.49 13.36 -9.23
N VAL A 39 -5.22 14.41 -8.85
CA VAL A 39 -4.83 15.26 -7.71
C VAL A 39 -4.84 14.48 -6.40
N ILE A 40 -5.87 13.66 -6.18
CA ILE A 40 -5.97 12.81 -4.99
C ILE A 40 -4.84 11.78 -4.98
N LYS A 41 -4.61 11.08 -6.10
CA LYS A 41 -3.51 10.12 -6.25
C LYS A 41 -2.15 10.78 -5.97
N ARG A 42 -1.89 11.96 -6.50
CA ARG A 42 -0.64 12.69 -6.26
C ARG A 42 -0.45 13.01 -4.80
N ARG A 43 -1.45 13.60 -4.13
CA ARG A 43 -1.39 13.86 -2.69
C ARG A 43 -1.11 12.60 -1.87
N TYR A 44 -1.65 11.47 -2.31
CA TYR A 44 -1.44 10.17 -1.66
C TYR A 44 -0.01 9.65 -1.83
N VAL A 45 0.59 9.84 -3.01
CA VAL A 45 2.01 9.57 -3.27
C VAL A 45 2.89 10.51 -2.45
N ASP A 46 2.61 11.82 -2.46
CA ASP A 46 3.41 12.82 -1.73
C ASP A 46 3.43 12.53 -0.22
N LEU A 47 2.29 12.12 0.36
CA LEU A 47 2.21 11.71 1.77
C LEU A 47 3.08 10.48 2.05
N LEU A 48 3.05 9.49 1.17
CA LEU A 48 3.84 8.28 1.34
C LEU A 48 5.34 8.55 1.17
N GLU A 49 5.73 9.36 0.19
CA GLU A 49 7.10 9.81 0.00
C GLU A 49 7.63 10.58 1.22
N GLY A 50 6.80 11.42 1.84
CA GLY A 50 7.14 12.07 3.12
C GLY A 50 7.43 11.05 4.22
N LEU A 51 6.56 10.06 4.40
CA LEU A 51 6.75 8.99 5.40
C LEU A 51 8.00 8.14 5.11
N LEU A 52 8.34 7.91 3.83
CA LEU A 52 9.55 7.19 3.44
C LEU A 52 10.80 8.04 3.64
N LYS A 53 10.72 9.35 3.45
CA LYS A 53 11.80 10.29 3.75
C LYS A 53 12.13 10.28 5.23
N ASP A 54 11.13 10.23 6.10
CA ASP A 54 11.33 10.15 7.55
C ASP A 54 11.93 8.80 7.98
N ALA A 55 11.57 7.71 7.28
CA ALA A 55 12.04 6.37 7.60
C ALA A 55 13.43 6.04 7.02
N ALA A 56 13.76 6.60 5.85
CA ALA A 56 14.99 6.37 5.10
C ALA A 56 15.49 7.71 4.51
N PRO A 57 16.05 8.59 5.35
CA PRO A 57 16.47 9.92 4.93
C PRO A 57 17.66 9.90 3.95
N ASP A 58 18.51 8.87 4.05
CA ASP A 58 19.75 8.73 3.28
C ASP A 58 19.52 8.26 1.83
N GLU A 59 18.34 7.70 1.54
CA GLU A 59 17.97 7.24 0.19
C GLU A 59 17.73 8.42 -0.77
N SER A 60 17.90 8.19 -2.08
CA SER A 60 17.58 9.24 -3.06
C SER A 60 16.07 9.47 -3.17
N ALA A 61 15.67 10.63 -3.72
CA ALA A 61 14.26 10.90 -4.00
C ALA A 61 13.67 9.88 -5.00
N VAL A 62 14.46 9.45 -5.98
CA VAL A 62 14.06 8.47 -6.98
C VAL A 62 13.79 7.11 -6.34
N GLU A 63 14.66 6.66 -5.43
CA GLU A 63 14.48 5.40 -4.70
C GLU A 63 13.25 5.46 -3.79
N ARG A 64 13.02 6.58 -3.10
CA ARG A 64 11.79 6.76 -2.30
C ARG A 64 10.53 6.75 -3.14
N SER A 65 10.51 7.41 -4.29
CA SER A 65 9.37 7.35 -5.21
C SER A 65 9.13 5.92 -5.70
N ALA A 66 10.19 5.20 -6.10
CA ALA A 66 10.07 3.81 -6.52
C ALA A 66 9.52 2.92 -5.39
N ALA A 67 10.00 3.09 -4.16
CA ALA A 67 9.52 2.38 -2.98
C ALA A 67 8.04 2.71 -2.67
N ALA A 68 7.61 3.96 -2.83
CA ALA A 68 6.21 4.35 -2.71
C ALA A 68 5.32 3.62 -3.73
N TYR A 69 5.72 3.59 -5.00
CA TYR A 69 4.99 2.87 -6.05
C TYR A 69 4.96 1.36 -5.79
N ALA A 70 6.05 0.76 -5.33
CA ALA A 70 6.11 -0.66 -4.96
C ALA A 70 5.13 -0.99 -3.83
N LEU A 71 5.08 -0.16 -2.79
CA LEU A 71 4.12 -0.32 -1.69
C LEU A 71 2.68 -0.17 -2.15
N PHE A 72 2.38 0.80 -3.02
CA PHE A 72 1.07 0.91 -3.64
C PHE A 72 0.71 -0.33 -4.46
N GLY A 73 1.66 -0.89 -5.20
CA GLY A 73 1.46 -2.15 -5.93
C GLY A 73 1.03 -3.29 -5.00
N MET A 74 1.73 -3.48 -3.88
CA MET A 74 1.39 -4.51 -2.89
C MET A 74 0.01 -4.30 -2.28
N MET A 75 -0.35 -3.06 -1.93
CA MET A 75 -1.65 -2.77 -1.31
C MET A 75 -2.81 -2.79 -2.31
N ASN A 76 -2.59 -2.35 -3.55
CA ASN A 76 -3.66 -2.27 -4.54
C ASN A 76 -3.94 -3.63 -5.19
N TRP A 77 -2.96 -4.54 -5.27
CA TRP A 77 -3.18 -5.84 -5.90
C TRP A 77 -4.05 -6.80 -5.07
N ILE A 78 -4.30 -6.49 -3.79
CA ILE A 78 -5.03 -7.37 -2.87
C ILE A 78 -6.44 -7.73 -3.36
N TYR A 79 -7.11 -6.85 -4.12
CA TYR A 79 -8.46 -7.15 -4.64
C TYR A 79 -8.52 -8.38 -5.55
N ASN A 80 -7.39 -8.79 -6.12
CA ASN A 80 -7.33 -9.89 -7.07
C ASN A 80 -7.19 -11.26 -6.39
N TRP A 81 -6.72 -11.31 -5.14
CA TRP A 81 -6.35 -12.58 -4.48
C TRP A 81 -6.73 -12.68 -3.01
N TYR A 82 -6.96 -11.57 -2.32
CA TYR A 82 -7.29 -11.57 -0.89
C TYR A 82 -8.78 -11.85 -0.67
N ASP A 83 -9.08 -12.67 0.34
CA ASP A 83 -10.45 -12.92 0.81
C ASP A 83 -10.60 -12.37 2.23
N PRO A 84 -11.40 -11.30 2.44
CA PRO A 84 -11.62 -10.73 3.77
C PRO A 84 -12.32 -11.69 4.75
N ALA A 85 -12.99 -12.73 4.25
CA ALA A 85 -13.61 -13.78 5.07
C ALA A 85 -12.69 -14.97 5.34
N GLY A 86 -11.46 -14.95 4.84
CA GLY A 86 -10.45 -15.99 5.04
C GLY A 86 -9.79 -15.96 6.43
N GLU A 87 -8.73 -16.74 6.58
CA GLU A 87 -8.00 -16.90 7.86
C GLU A 87 -7.19 -15.67 8.29
N ILE A 88 -6.83 -14.81 7.32
CA ILE A 88 -6.05 -13.59 7.57
C ILE A 88 -7.02 -12.42 7.53
N ASP A 89 -7.20 -11.75 8.66
CA ASP A 89 -7.99 -10.52 8.71
C ASP A 89 -7.24 -9.31 8.10
N PRO A 90 -7.94 -8.21 7.76
CA PRO A 90 -7.33 -7.07 7.07
C PRO A 90 -6.24 -6.35 7.88
N ASP A 91 -6.38 -6.29 9.21
CA ASP A 91 -5.35 -5.69 10.08
C ASP A 91 -4.08 -6.55 10.05
N ARG A 92 -4.24 -7.88 10.08
CA ARG A 92 -3.14 -8.83 9.98
C ARG A 92 -2.46 -8.77 8.62
N LEU A 93 -3.23 -8.68 7.54
CA LEU A 93 -2.69 -8.49 6.19
C LEU A 93 -1.86 -7.21 6.10
N ALA A 94 -2.37 -6.09 6.63
CA ALA A 94 -1.65 -4.82 6.62
C ALA A 94 -0.31 -4.90 7.37
N ALA A 95 -0.29 -5.57 8.53
CA ALA A 95 0.92 -5.80 9.29
C ALA A 95 1.94 -6.67 8.53
N LEU A 96 1.47 -7.68 7.79
CA LEU A 96 2.32 -8.51 6.92
C LEU A 96 2.92 -7.69 5.78
N ILE A 97 2.12 -6.88 5.08
CA ILE A 97 2.61 -6.00 4.01
C ILE A 97 3.68 -5.04 4.55
N ALA A 98 3.42 -4.39 5.68
CA ALA A 98 4.38 -3.47 6.29
C ALA A 98 5.69 -4.16 6.67
N ARG A 99 5.63 -5.38 7.23
CA ARG A 99 6.82 -6.19 7.55
C ARG A 99 7.61 -6.57 6.30
N ILE A 100 6.95 -7.08 5.27
CA ILE A 100 7.60 -7.48 4.02
C ILE A 100 8.31 -6.29 3.38
N PHE A 101 7.64 -5.14 3.36
CA PHE A 101 8.19 -3.91 2.80
C PHE A 101 9.42 -3.39 3.55
N LEU A 102 9.44 -3.51 4.88
CA LEU A 102 10.50 -2.95 5.71
C LEU A 102 11.71 -3.87 5.94
N GLY A 103 11.59 -5.17 5.71
CA GLY A 103 12.67 -6.11 6.03
C GLY A 103 12.49 -7.54 5.51
N GLY A 104 11.62 -7.77 4.51
CA GLY A 104 11.50 -9.05 3.84
C GLY A 104 10.69 -10.13 4.57
N PHE A 105 10.15 -11.09 3.81
CA PHE A 105 9.24 -12.13 4.31
C PHE A 105 9.92 -13.19 5.21
N ALA A 106 11.19 -13.49 4.95
CA ALA A 106 11.95 -14.55 5.65
C ALA A 106 12.62 -14.08 6.95
N GLU A 107 13.22 -12.88 6.97
CA GLU A 107 13.73 -12.25 8.21
C GLU A 107 12.61 -11.95 9.21
N ALA A 108 11.38 -11.79 8.71
CA ALA A 108 10.22 -11.59 9.55
C ALA A 108 9.77 -12.84 10.34
N ARG A 109 10.40 -14.01 10.12
CA ARG A 109 10.29 -15.18 11.01
C ARG A 109 11.40 -15.25 12.07
N SER A 110 12.47 -14.45 11.93
CA SER A 110 13.72 -14.64 12.66
C SER A 110 13.87 -13.80 13.92
N THR A 111 12.83 -13.11 14.39
CA THR A 111 12.90 -12.39 15.68
C THR A 111 12.76 -13.29 16.91
N VAL A 112 13.02 -14.60 16.79
CA VAL A 112 13.13 -15.51 17.94
C VAL A 112 14.51 -16.15 17.97
N HIS A 113 15.20 -15.90 19.08
CA HIS A 113 16.45 -16.48 19.58
C HIS A 113 17.78 -15.88 19.08
N GLY A 114 18.16 -14.77 19.71
CA GLY A 114 19.55 -14.58 20.16
C GLY A 114 19.62 -14.95 21.64
N GLY A 115 20.29 -16.06 21.95
CA GLY A 115 20.83 -16.39 23.27
C GLY A 115 22.33 -16.16 23.29
#